data_AF-A0A498SRU9-F1
#
_entry.id   AF-A0A498SRU9-F1
#
_cell.length_a   1.000
_cell.length_b   1.000
_cell.length_c   1.000
_cell.angle_alpha   90.00
_cell.angle_beta   90.00
_cell.angle_gamma   90.00
#
_symmetry.space_group_name_H-M   'P 1'
#
loop_
_entity.id
_entity.type
_entity.pdbx_description
1 polymer ?
#
loop_
_entity_poly.entity_id
_entity_poly.type
_entity_poly.pdbx_seq_one_letter_code
_entity_poly.pdbx_strand_id
1 'polypeptide(L)'
;MALTLPLHVVASVQRCCSNRAGTSSLPDQIIELIVNRSSLFDIIKWQQISKSFQRAAEKRLDMYTMIDVKVYNGLRQLRNKAGAESEYDWHPSLALMIMELEPNHLGIAIDSELKTNNVTILLHLLFTLRRKVEQLFIDSPIIELLVAQVLL
;
A
#
# COMPACT_ATOMS: atom_id res chain seq x y z
N MET A 1 -6.52 -12.29 -1.25
CA MET A 1 -5.90 -12.65 -2.54
C MET A 1 -6.96 -12.65 -3.62
N ALA A 2 -6.58 -12.36 -4.88
CA ALA A 2 -7.30 -12.65 -6.12
C ALA A 2 -8.18 -11.57 -6.80
N LEU A 3 -7.72 -10.30 -6.87
CA LEU A 3 -8.22 -9.36 -7.90
C LEU A 3 -7.24 -9.12 -9.06
N THR A 4 -5.97 -9.49 -8.92
CA THR A 4 -4.97 -9.34 -9.99
C THR A 4 -5.32 -10.15 -11.23
N LEU A 5 -5.80 -11.38 -11.08
CA LEU A 5 -6.21 -12.23 -12.20
C LEU A 5 -7.51 -11.72 -12.86
N PRO A 6 -8.60 -11.41 -12.13
CA PRO A 6 -9.78 -10.78 -12.73
C PRO A 6 -9.49 -9.48 -13.48
N LEU A 7 -8.66 -8.59 -12.91
CA LEU A 7 -8.29 -7.33 -13.55
C LEU A 7 -7.46 -7.55 -14.83
N HIS A 8 -6.55 -8.54 -14.82
CA HIS A 8 -5.82 -8.93 -16.02
C HIS A 8 -6.70 -9.61 -17.08
N VAL A 9 -7.65 -10.46 -16.67
CA VAL A 9 -8.57 -11.15 -17.58
C VAL A 9 -9.53 -10.14 -18.22
N VAL A 10 -10.08 -9.19 -17.47
CA VAL A 10 -10.90 -8.10 -18.03
C VAL A 10 -10.09 -7.28 -19.05
N ALA A 11 -8.86 -6.92 -18.72
CA ALA A 11 -7.97 -6.21 -19.65
C ALA A 11 -7.62 -7.04 -20.90
N SER A 12 -7.60 -8.37 -20.80
CA SER A 12 -7.21 -9.28 -21.89
C SER A 12 -8.39 -9.69 -22.78
N VAL A 13 -9.57 -9.95 -22.20
CA VAL A 13 -10.81 -10.28 -22.94
C VAL A 13 -11.26 -9.09 -23.78
N GLN A 14 -11.14 -7.88 -23.26
CA GLN A 14 -11.41 -6.64 -24.00
C GLN A 14 -10.53 -6.51 -25.27
N ARG A 15 -9.32 -7.07 -25.23
CA ARG A 15 -8.33 -7.04 -26.31
C ARG A 15 -8.64 -8.07 -27.42
N CYS A 16 -9.38 -9.14 -27.12
CA CYS A 16 -9.68 -10.21 -28.07
C CYS A 16 -10.97 -9.97 -28.88
N CYS A 17 -11.97 -9.28 -28.30
CA CYS A 17 -13.29 -9.11 -28.91
C CYS A 17 -13.47 -7.83 -29.75
N SER A 18 -12.41 -7.06 -29.98
CA SER A 18 -12.50 -5.68 -30.52
C SER A 18 -11.76 -5.51 -31.85
N ASN A 19 -12.16 -6.20 -32.91
CA ASN A 19 -11.64 -5.93 -34.27
C ASN A 19 -12.21 -4.65 -34.92
N ARG A 20 -12.97 -3.81 -34.19
CA ARG A 20 -13.50 -2.51 -34.69
C ARG A 20 -13.62 -1.36 -33.67
N ALA A 21 -13.09 -1.44 -32.46
CA ALA A 21 -13.37 -0.43 -31.43
C ALA A 21 -12.12 0.34 -31.00
N GLY A 22 -12.01 1.59 -31.45
CA GLY A 22 -11.12 2.57 -30.84
C GLY A 22 -11.47 2.76 -29.36
N THR A 23 -10.47 2.61 -28.50
CA THR A 23 -10.37 3.23 -27.17
C THR A 23 -11.63 3.24 -26.32
N SER A 24 -12.03 2.12 -25.72
CA SER A 24 -12.82 2.15 -24.48
C SER A 24 -11.89 1.97 -23.28
N SER A 25 -11.13 3.01 -22.94
CA SER A 25 -10.53 3.09 -21.61
C SER A 25 -11.65 2.98 -20.57
N LEU A 26 -11.45 2.15 -19.54
CA LEU A 26 -12.27 2.25 -18.32
C LEU A 26 -12.36 3.73 -17.94
N PRO A 27 -13.57 4.29 -17.73
CA PRO A 27 -13.71 5.69 -17.36
C PRO A 27 -12.86 5.98 -16.12
N ASP A 28 -12.09 7.07 -16.15
CA ASP A 28 -11.18 7.43 -15.04
C ASP A 28 -11.93 7.51 -13.70
N GLN A 29 -13.22 7.87 -13.70
CA GLN A 29 -14.09 7.88 -12.53
C GLN A 29 -14.27 6.49 -11.88
N ILE A 30 -14.36 5.42 -12.68
CA ILE A 30 -14.47 4.05 -12.17
C ILE A 30 -13.13 3.62 -11.57
N ILE A 31 -12.02 3.98 -12.21
CA ILE A 31 -10.68 3.68 -11.70
C ILE A 31 -10.45 4.41 -10.37
N GLU A 32 -10.81 5.68 -10.27
CA GLU A 32 -10.73 6.44 -9.02
C GLU A 32 -11.58 5.78 -7.92
N LEU A 33 -12.79 5.31 -8.23
CA LEU A 33 -13.66 4.63 -7.26
C LEU A 33 -13.06 3.28 -6.79
N ILE A 34 -12.49 2.51 -7.72
CA ILE A 34 -11.79 1.26 -7.39
C ILE A 34 -10.59 1.56 -6.50
N VAL A 35 -9.75 2.51 -6.91
CA VAL A 35 -8.57 2.92 -6.15
C VAL A 35 -8.97 3.38 -4.77
N ASN A 36 -9.99 4.23 -4.60
CA ASN A 36 -10.43 4.78 -3.31
C ASN A 36 -11.08 3.77 -2.36
N ARG A 37 -11.48 2.59 -2.86
CA ARG A 37 -12.05 1.51 -2.03
C ARG A 37 -11.10 0.34 -1.80
N SER A 38 -9.89 0.41 -2.35
CA SER A 38 -8.91 -0.67 -2.28
C SER A 38 -7.92 -0.47 -1.14
N SER A 39 -7.26 -1.56 -0.74
CA SER A 39 -6.17 -1.51 0.24
C SER A 39 -5.00 -0.68 -0.29
N LEU A 40 -4.25 -0.04 0.62
CA LEU A 40 -3.06 0.72 0.22
C LEU A 40 -1.98 -0.17 -0.41
N PHE A 41 -1.88 -1.43 0.00
CA PHE A 41 -0.96 -2.38 -0.63
C PHE A 41 -1.34 -2.74 -2.06
N ASP A 42 -2.63 -2.81 -2.38
CA ASP A 42 -3.08 -3.03 -3.75
C ASP A 42 -2.82 -1.79 -4.61
N ILE A 43 -3.08 -0.59 -4.07
CA ILE A 43 -2.82 0.69 -4.75
C ILE A 43 -1.36 0.81 -5.15
N ILE A 44 -0.44 0.51 -4.23
CA ILE A 44 1.01 0.54 -4.48
C ILE A 44 1.38 -0.39 -5.63
N LYS A 45 0.80 -1.60 -5.69
CA LYS A 45 1.05 -2.55 -6.81
C LYS A 45 0.45 -2.06 -8.12
N TRP A 46 -0.72 -1.44 -8.08
CA TRP A 46 -1.47 -1.04 -9.27
C TRP A 46 -0.88 0.16 -10.00
N GLN A 47 0.05 0.89 -9.39
CA GLN A 47 0.83 1.92 -10.07
C GLN A 47 1.52 1.42 -11.35
N GLN A 48 1.82 0.12 -11.44
CA GLN A 48 2.52 -0.48 -12.58
C GLN A 48 1.58 -1.03 -13.67
N ILE A 49 0.25 -1.02 -13.45
CA ILE A 49 -0.71 -1.67 -14.37
C ILE A 49 -0.98 -0.80 -15.61
N SER A 50 -1.28 0.48 -15.41
CA SER A 50 -1.56 1.43 -16.49
C SER A 50 -1.33 2.88 -16.04
N LYS A 51 -1.22 3.81 -16.99
CA LYS A 51 -1.09 5.24 -16.69
C LYS A 51 -2.29 5.81 -15.92
N SER A 52 -3.50 5.31 -16.17
CA SER A 52 -4.71 5.78 -15.47
C SER A 52 -4.74 5.30 -14.02
N PHE A 53 -4.42 4.02 -13.78
CA PHE A 53 -4.26 3.48 -12.42
C PHE A 53 -3.11 4.16 -11.69
N GLN A 54 -1.98 4.42 -12.36
CA GLN A 54 -0.87 5.16 -11.78
C GLN A 54 -1.31 6.55 -11.30
N ARG A 55 -1.98 7.35 -12.14
CA ARG A 55 -2.45 8.69 -11.75
C ARG A 55 -3.45 8.64 -10.60
N ALA A 56 -4.41 7.72 -10.64
CA ALA A 56 -5.40 7.58 -9.58
C ALA A 56 -4.75 7.14 -8.26
N ALA A 57 -3.83 6.18 -8.32
CA ALA A 57 -3.05 5.73 -7.17
C ALA A 57 -2.21 6.87 -6.58
N GLU A 58 -1.46 7.59 -7.41
CA GLU A 58 -0.67 8.75 -7.00
C GLU A 58 -1.54 9.84 -6.36
N LYS A 59 -2.72 10.13 -6.94
CA LYS A 59 -3.69 11.09 -6.39
C LYS A 59 -4.15 10.68 -4.98
N ARG A 60 -4.41 9.39 -4.75
CA ARG A 60 -4.80 8.89 -3.42
C ARG A 60 -3.63 8.92 -2.44
N LEU A 61 -2.45 8.44 -2.82
CA LEU A 61 -1.29 8.42 -1.93
C LEU A 61 -0.82 9.83 -1.56
N ASP A 62 -1.01 10.80 -2.45
CA ASP A 62 -0.70 12.20 -2.18
C ASP A 62 -1.58 12.87 -1.12
N MET A 63 -2.68 12.24 -0.73
CA MET A 63 -3.53 12.76 0.34
C MET A 63 -2.84 12.67 1.71
N TYR A 64 -1.94 11.71 1.90
CA TYR A 64 -1.28 11.50 3.19
C TYR A 64 -0.08 12.43 3.34
N THR A 65 -0.24 13.45 4.16
CA THR A 65 0.83 14.40 4.50
C THR A 65 1.50 14.07 5.83
N MET A 66 0.86 13.26 6.67
CA MET A 66 1.38 12.83 7.97
C MET A 66 1.44 11.30 8.04
N ILE A 67 2.57 10.77 8.52
CA ILE A 67 2.76 9.33 8.72
C ILE A 67 3.32 9.08 10.13
N ASP A 68 2.62 8.21 10.87
CA ASP A 68 3.07 7.68 12.15
C ASP A 68 3.51 6.22 11.99
N VAL A 69 4.78 5.94 12.27
CA VAL A 69 5.34 4.58 12.29
C VAL A 69 5.59 4.14 13.72
N LYS A 70 4.83 3.14 14.15
CA LYS A 70 4.80 2.67 15.54
C LYS A 70 5.19 1.21 15.67
N VAL A 71 5.96 0.89 16.72
CA VAL A 71 6.32 -0.47 17.08
C VAL A 71 5.30 -1.02 18.07
N TYR A 72 4.74 -2.18 17.77
CA TYR A 72 3.75 -2.84 18.59
C TYR A 72 4.20 -4.23 19.00
N ASN A 73 4.10 -4.51 20.29
CA ASN A 73 4.32 -5.85 20.82
C ASN A 73 3.11 -6.72 20.49
N GLY A 74 3.36 -7.83 19.77
CA GLY A 74 2.35 -8.83 19.50
C GLY A 74 1.44 -8.55 18.31
N LEU A 75 1.84 -7.62 17.44
CA LEU A 75 1.16 -7.36 16.18
C LEU A 75 1.10 -8.62 15.30
N ARG A 76 2.11 -9.50 15.38
CA ARG A 76 2.09 -10.80 14.71
C ARG A 76 0.99 -11.72 15.24
N GLN A 77 0.75 -11.74 16.55
CA GLN A 77 -0.34 -12.54 17.11
C GLN A 77 -1.70 -11.95 16.75
N LEU A 78 -1.81 -10.62 16.70
CA LEU A 78 -3.01 -9.94 16.20
C LEU A 78 -3.31 -10.34 14.75
N ARG A 79 -2.29 -10.29 13.87
CA ARG A 79 -2.41 -10.73 12.46
C ARG A 79 -2.89 -12.18 12.34
N ASN A 80 -2.34 -13.09 13.15
CA ASN A 80 -2.70 -14.51 13.09
C ASN A 80 -4.12 -14.77 13.59
N LYS A 81 -4.65 -13.90 14.46
CA LYS A 81 -6.04 -13.95 14.93
C LYS A 81 -7.00 -13.20 14.02
N ALA A 82 -6.49 -12.27 13.22
CA ALA A 82 -7.28 -11.54 12.25
C ALA A 82 -7.81 -12.53 11.19
N GLY A 83 -9.14 -12.64 11.10
CA GLY A 83 -9.80 -13.42 10.06
C GLY A 83 -9.64 -12.78 8.68
N ALA A 84 -10.25 -13.40 7.66
CA ALA A 84 -10.22 -12.90 6.28
C ALA A 84 -10.91 -11.52 6.10
N GLU A 85 -11.70 -11.08 7.08
CA GLU A 85 -12.47 -9.83 7.09
C GLU A 85 -11.88 -8.80 8.08
N SER A 86 -10.55 -8.71 8.17
CA SER A 86 -9.96 -7.67 9.01
C SER A 86 -10.18 -6.28 8.40
N GLU A 87 -10.66 -5.33 9.20
CA GLU A 87 -10.78 -3.91 8.82
C GLU A 87 -9.42 -3.25 8.49
N TYR A 88 -8.32 -3.93 8.81
CA TYR A 88 -6.97 -3.42 8.63
C TYR A 88 -6.31 -3.94 7.36
N ASP A 89 -5.53 -3.07 6.73
CA ASP A 89 -4.68 -3.44 5.61
C ASP A 89 -3.40 -4.10 6.13
N TRP A 90 -3.32 -5.42 5.99
CA TRP A 90 -2.13 -6.19 6.36
C TRP A 90 -1.17 -6.36 5.19
N HIS A 91 0.13 -6.21 5.47
CA HIS A 91 1.15 -6.59 4.51
C HIS A 91 1.07 -8.10 4.23
N PRO A 92 1.14 -8.56 2.96
CA PRO A 92 0.91 -9.95 2.60
C PRO A 92 1.89 -10.95 3.26
N SER A 93 3.13 -10.53 3.53
CA SER A 93 4.17 -11.41 4.08
C SER A 93 4.68 -11.00 5.46
N LEU A 94 4.40 -9.78 5.92
CA LEU A 94 5.00 -9.24 7.15
C LEU A 94 3.93 -8.96 8.20
N ALA A 95 4.33 -8.98 9.48
CA ALA A 95 3.54 -8.41 10.56
C ALA A 95 3.72 -6.87 10.53
N LEU A 96 3.14 -6.28 9.49
CA LEU A 96 3.06 -4.84 9.25
C LEU A 96 1.62 -4.54 8.84
N MET A 97 1.06 -3.51 9.44
CA MET A 97 -0.32 -3.08 9.23
C MET A 97 -0.33 -1.60 8.88
N ILE A 98 -1.19 -1.24 7.93
CA ILE A 98 -1.48 0.15 7.60
C ILE A 98 -2.93 0.44 7.99
N MET A 99 -3.14 1.63 8.54
CA MET A 99 -4.48 2.14 8.86
C MET A 99 -4.56 3.62 8.54
N GLU A 100 -5.70 4.02 7.99
CA GLU A 100 -6.02 5.44 7.80
C GLU A 100 -6.58 5.96 9.13
N LEU A 101 -5.88 6.91 9.74
CA LEU A 101 -6.27 7.51 11.02
C LEU A 101 -7.19 8.71 10.78
N GLU A 102 -6.78 9.57 9.83
CA GLU A 102 -7.52 10.75 9.36
C GLU A 102 -7.32 10.89 7.83
N PRO A 103 -8.10 11.74 7.13
CA PRO A 103 -8.03 11.85 5.67
C PRO A 103 -6.63 12.12 5.08
N ASN A 104 -5.73 12.73 5.86
CA ASN A 104 -4.34 13.02 5.49
C ASN A 104 -3.30 12.36 6.42
N HIS A 105 -3.74 11.47 7.31
CA HIS A 105 -2.88 10.87 8.33
C HIS A 105 -2.91 9.35 8.24
N LEU A 106 -1.73 8.77 8.01
CA LEU A 106 -1.52 7.34 7.91
C LEU A 106 -0.79 6.78 9.13
N GLY A 107 -1.36 5.76 9.75
CA GLY A 107 -0.71 4.93 10.76
C GLY A 107 -0.09 3.68 10.14
N ILE A 108 1.18 3.43 10.45
CA ILE A 108 1.91 2.21 10.09
C ILE A 108 2.35 1.53 11.38
N ALA A 109 1.82 0.35 11.65
CA ALA A 109 2.19 -0.46 12.80
C ALA A 109 3.10 -1.61 12.37
N ILE A 110 4.15 -1.86 13.14
CA ILE A 110 5.11 -2.94 12.89
C ILE A 110 5.34 -3.74 14.17
N ASP A 111 5.44 -5.06 14.04
CA ASP A 111 5.71 -5.95 15.15
C ASP A 111 7.11 -5.71 15.74
N SER A 112 7.24 -5.75 17.07
CA SER A 112 8.53 -5.52 17.75
C SER A 112 9.61 -6.56 17.46
N GLU A 113 9.25 -7.76 17.01
CA GLU A 113 10.20 -8.75 16.50
C GLU A 113 10.66 -8.41 15.06
N LEU A 114 11.11 -7.17 14.86
CA LEU A 114 11.62 -6.63 13.61
C LEU A 114 12.93 -7.32 13.23
N LYS A 115 12.96 -7.93 12.05
CA LYS A 115 14.18 -8.42 11.40
C LYS A 115 14.69 -7.36 10.42
N THR A 116 15.98 -7.39 10.10
CA THR A 116 16.60 -6.50 9.09
C THR A 116 15.86 -6.50 7.74
N ASN A 117 15.38 -7.66 7.28
CA ASN A 117 14.56 -7.74 6.06
C ASN A 117 13.23 -6.97 6.14
N ASN A 118 12.64 -6.84 7.32
CA ASN A 118 11.40 -6.08 7.53
C ASN A 118 11.64 -4.57 7.39
N VAL A 119 12.83 -4.10 7.78
CA VAL A 119 13.23 -2.69 7.70
C VAL A 119 13.35 -2.24 6.24
N THR A 120 13.90 -3.07 5.35
CA THR A 120 13.97 -2.77 3.92
C THR A 120 12.59 -2.60 3.29
N ILE A 121 11.63 -3.44 3.67
CA ILE A 121 10.25 -3.35 3.17
C ILE A 121 9.55 -2.09 3.71
N LEU A 122 9.76 -1.77 4.99
CA LEU A 122 9.30 -0.50 5.55
C LEU A 122 9.88 0.70 4.79
N LEU A 123 11.18 0.69 4.51
CA LEU A 123 11.83 1.75 3.74
C LEU A 123 11.21 1.88 2.37
N HIS A 124 11.02 0.78 1.63
CA HIS A 124 10.35 0.82 0.33
C HIS A 124 8.94 1.42 0.42
N LEU A 125 8.15 1.04 1.42
CA LEU A 125 6.83 1.61 1.66
C LEU A 125 6.90 3.13 1.90
N LEU A 126 7.79 3.57 2.79
CA LEU A 126 7.98 5.00 3.08
C LEU A 126 8.46 5.76 1.83
N PHE A 127 9.35 5.18 1.02
CA PHE A 127 9.80 5.76 -0.24
C PHE A 127 8.67 5.87 -1.27
N THR A 128 7.72 4.94 -1.29
CA THR A 128 6.53 5.04 -2.15
C THR A 128 5.60 6.16 -1.68
N LEU A 129 5.48 6.38 -0.38
CA LEU A 129 4.58 7.38 0.20
C LEU A 129 5.18 8.80 0.25
N ARG A 130 6.50 8.95 0.18
CA ARG A 130 7.23 10.21 0.49
C ARG A 130 6.81 11.47 -0.26
N ARG A 131 6.09 11.37 -1.38
CA ARG A 131 5.94 12.49 -2.35
C ARG A 131 5.33 13.75 -1.74
N LYS A 132 4.35 13.59 -0.84
CA LYS A 132 3.62 14.68 -0.18
C LYS A 132 3.71 14.64 1.34
N VAL A 133 4.56 13.77 1.88
CA VAL A 133 4.73 13.64 3.33
C VAL A 133 5.50 14.86 3.85
N GLU A 134 4.85 15.58 4.75
CA GLU A 134 5.39 16.74 5.44
C GLU A 134 5.89 16.37 6.84
N GLN A 135 5.21 15.42 7.49
CA GLN A 135 5.51 14.99 8.85
C GLN A 135 5.63 13.46 8.91
N LEU A 136 6.74 13.00 9.48
CA LEU A 136 7.03 11.58 9.65
C LEU A 136 7.48 11.35 11.09
N PHE A 137 6.65 10.65 11.86
CA PHE A 137 6.93 10.28 13.24
C PHE A 137 7.29 8.81 13.29
N ILE A 138 8.43 8.48 13.88
CA ILE A 138 8.95 7.11 13.92
C ILE A 138 9.40 6.81 15.34
N ASP A 139 9.00 5.66 15.87
CA ASP A 139 9.47 5.20 17.17
C ASP A 139 11.00 4.91 17.17
N SER A 140 11.68 5.23 18.28
CA SER A 140 13.14 5.09 18.43
C SER A 140 13.72 3.76 17.95
N PRO A 141 13.14 2.59 18.28
CA PRO A 141 13.72 1.31 17.86
C PRO A 141 13.83 1.16 16.33
N ILE A 142 12.93 1.80 15.58
CA ILE A 142 12.99 1.78 14.10
C ILE A 142 14.13 2.70 13.62
N ILE A 143 14.29 3.88 14.23
CA ILE A 143 15.40 4.78 13.90
C ILE A 143 16.75 4.10 14.16
N GLU A 144 16.90 3.41 15.30
CA GLU A 144 18.11 2.67 15.64
C GLU A 144 18.42 1.58 14.60
N LEU A 145 17.42 0.81 14.18
CA LEU A 145 17.55 -0.20 13.12
C LEU A 145 17.92 0.41 11.77
N LEU A 146 17.35 1.57 11.42
CA LEU A 146 17.64 2.28 10.18
C LEU A 146 19.09 2.79 10.16
N VAL A 147 19.55 3.39 11.26
CA VAL A 147 20.93 3.86 11.42
C VAL A 147 21.92 2.69 11.30
N ALA A 148 21.61 1.56 11.94
CA ALA A 148 22.44 0.36 11.84
C ALA A 148 22.55 -0.18 10.40
N GLN A 149 21.52 -0.04 9.57
CA GLN A 149 21.56 -0.48 8.16
C GLN A 149 22.34 0.46 7.23
N VAL A 150 22.44 1.75 7.53
CA VAL A 150 23.19 2.71 6.70
C VAL A 150 24.69 2.69 7.01
N LEU A 151 25.06 2.28 8.22
CA LEU A 151 26.45 2.22 8.69
C LEU A 151 27.16 0.88 8.40
N LEU A 152 26.45 -0.10 7.84
CA LEU A 152 26.97 -1.41 7.40
C LEU A 152 27.05 -1.46 5.88
#